data_AF-A0A497UJ15-F1
#
_entry.id   AF-A0A497UJ15-F1
#
_cell.length_a   1.000
_cell.length_b   1.000
_cell.length_c   1.000
_cell.angle_alpha   90.00
_cell.angle_beta   90.00
_cell.angle_gamma   90.00
#
_symmetry.space_group_name_H-M   'P 1'
#
loop_
_entity.id
_entity.type
_entity.pdbx_description
1 polymer ?
#
loop_
_entity_poly.entity_id
_entity_poly.type
_entity_poly.pdbx_seq_one_letter_code
_entity_poly.pdbx_strand_id
1 'polypeptide(L)' 'MMKSGLGKVDVIFEPEDLIVQHNLAFEYGIFKDQQITDHKILGIGKYSVTWILEDSIWRILCHTWSMPEK' A
#
# COMPACT_ATOMS: atom_id res chain seq x y z
N MET A 1 21.66 0.34 19.34
CA MET A 1 21.51 0.88 17.98
C MET A 1 20.16 0.37 17.45
N MET A 2 19.09 1.16 17.54
CA MET A 2 17.78 0.75 17.00
C MET A 2 17.86 0.84 15.49
N LYS A 3 17.91 -0.30 14.80
CA LYS A 3 17.80 -0.36 13.33
C LYS A 3 16.32 -0.19 13.00
N SER A 4 15.87 1.05 12.80
CA SER A 4 14.54 1.32 12.25
C SER A 4 14.42 0.60 10.88
N GLY A 5 13.29 -0.06 10.65
CA GLY A 5 13.04 -0.89 9.46
C GLY A 5 12.96 -0.13 8.12
N LEU A 6 13.07 1.20 8.15
CA LEU A 6 12.80 2.11 7.03
C LEU A 6 13.89 2.16 5.93
N GLY A 7 14.84 1.22 5.89
CA GLY A 7 15.94 1.27 4.92
C GLY A 7 16.38 -0.09 4.37
N LYS A 8 15.57 -1.13 4.54
CA LYS A 8 15.89 -2.50 4.10
C LYS A 8 14.81 -3.16 3.27
N VAL A 9 13.62 -2.56 3.26
CA VAL A 9 12.40 -3.14 2.71
C VAL A 9 11.71 -2.07 1.88
N ASP A 10 11.39 -2.40 0.64
CA ASP A 10 10.44 -1.68 -0.21
C ASP A 10 9.05 -2.30 -0.05
N VAL A 11 8.00 -1.50 -0.22
CA VAL A 11 6.61 -2.00 -0.22
C VAL A 11 6.06 -1.85 -1.63
N ILE A 12 5.67 -2.97 -2.22
CA ILE A 12 5.07 -3.02 -3.55
C ILE A 12 3.56 -3.19 -3.40
N PHE A 13 2.77 -2.33 -4.06
CA PHE A 13 1.31 -2.44 -4.09
C PHE A 13 0.86 -3.00 -5.44
N GLU A 14 -0.01 -4.01 -5.40
CA GLU A 14 -0.64 -4.63 -6.57
C GLU A 14 -2.16 -4.48 -6.43
N PRO A 15 -2.77 -3.44 -7.03
CA PRO A 15 -4.21 -3.22 -6.97
C PRO A 15 -4.95 -4.35 -7.68
N GLU A 16 -5.98 -4.89 -7.03
CA GLU A 16 -6.90 -5.86 -7.61
C GLU A 16 -8.05 -5.15 -8.34
N ASP A 17 -8.56 -4.05 -7.77
CA ASP A 17 -9.62 -3.25 -8.37
C ASP A 17 -9.55 -1.77 -7.91
N LEU A 18 -10.18 -0.90 -8.71
CA LEU A 18 -10.32 0.53 -8.46
C LEU A 18 -11.72 1.00 -8.87
N ILE A 19 -12.48 1.46 -7.89
CA ILE A 19 -13.82 2.02 -8.09
C ILE A 19 -13.73 3.54 -7.95
N VAL A 20 -14.04 4.28 -9.01
CA VAL A 20 -14.04 5.75 -9.00
C VAL A 20 -15.48 6.27 -9.05
N GLN A 21 -15.84 7.13 -8.09
CA GLN A 21 -17.15 7.77 -8.02
C GLN A 21 -17.00 9.26 -7.69
N HIS A 22 -17.10 10.10 -8.72
CA HIS A 22 -16.92 11.56 -8.64
C HIS A 22 -15.55 11.95 -8.05
N ASN A 23 -15.56 12.58 -6.88
CA ASN A 23 -14.37 13.05 -6.15
C ASN A 23 -13.88 12.03 -5.12
N LEU A 24 -14.42 10.81 -5.11
CA LEU A 24 -13.97 9.70 -4.28
C LEU A 24 -13.52 8.54 -5.16
N ALA A 25 -12.52 7.80 -4.70
CA ALA A 25 -12.17 6.52 -5.27
C ALA A 25 -11.86 5.51 -4.15
N PHE A 26 -12.11 4.24 -4.40
CA PHE A 26 -11.75 3.13 -3.51
C PHE A 26 -10.89 2.14 -4.28
N GLU A 27 -9.70 1.87 -3.77
CA GLU A 27 -8.74 0.91 -4.30
C GLU A 27 -8.50 -0.17 -3.25
N TYR A 28 -8.38 -1.43 -3.68
CA TYR A 28 -7.91 -2.50 -2.81
C TYR A 28 -7.06 -3.50 -3.59
N GLY A 29 -6.24 -4.25 -2.86
CA GLY A 29 -5.38 -5.27 -3.45
C GLY A 29 -4.44 -5.88 -2.43
N ILE A 30 -3.26 -6.30 -2.90
CA ILE A 30 -2.21 -6.85 -2.04
C ILE A 30 -0.99 -5.92 -1.98
N PHE A 31 -0.32 -5.91 -0.83
CA PHE A 31 1.00 -5.32 -0.69
C PHE A 31 2.03 -6.42 -0.39
N LYS A 32 3.27 -6.18 -0.81
CA LYS A 32 4.41 -7.07 -0.58
C LYS A 32 5.55 -6.30 0.05
N ASP A 33 6.02 -6.78 1.20
CA ASP A 33 7.26 -6.32 1.79
C ASP A 33 8.41 -7.00 1.06
N GLN A 34 9.20 -6.26 0.29
CA GLN A 34 10.33 -6.77 -0.48
C GLN A 34 11.65 -6.30 0.12
N GLN A 35 12.55 -7.22 0.42
CA GLN A 35 13.91 -6.88 0.83
C GLN A 35 14.69 -6.24 -0.33
N ILE A 36 15.28 -5.06 -0.11
CA ILE A 36 15.95 -4.29 -1.17
C ILE A 36 17.20 -5.01 -1.71
N THR A 37 17.89 -5.79 -0.86
CA THR A 37 19.20 -6.35 -1.21
C THR A 37 19.14 -7.50 -2.21
N ASP A 38 18.10 -8.32 -2.14
CA ASP A 38 17.97 -9.57 -2.89
C ASP A 38 16.57 -9.77 -3.48
N HIS A 39 15.71 -8.76 -3.39
CA HIS A 39 14.33 -8.76 -3.87
C HIS A 39 13.45 -9.86 -3.27
N LYS A 40 13.87 -10.45 -2.15
CA LYS A 40 13.09 -11.48 -1.46
C LYS A 40 11.81 -10.88 -0.86
N ILE A 41 10.68 -11.54 -1.11
CA ILE A 41 9.41 -11.20 -0.45
C ILE A 41 9.45 -11.70 1.00
N LEU A 42 9.22 -10.78 1.95
CA LEU A 42 9.25 -11.00 3.39
C LEU A 42 7.86 -11.16 3.99
N GLY A 43 6.83 -10.65 3.30
CA GLY A 43 5.46 -10.81 3.69
C GLY A 43 4.49 -10.28 2.65
N ILE A 44 3.27 -10.80 2.69
CA ILE A 44 2.17 -10.41 1.80
C ILE A 44 0.95 -10.10 2.66
N GLY A 45 0.31 -8.97 2.42
CA GLY A 45 -0.94 -8.62 3.09
C GLY A 45 -1.91 -7.97 2.12
N LYS A 46 -3.15 -7.77 2.59
CA LYS A 46 -4.16 -7.02 1.85
C LYS A 46 -4.16 -5.57 2.27
N TYR A 47 -4.49 -4.68 1.35
CA TYR A 47 -4.68 -3.26 1.63
C TYR A 47 -5.99 -2.76 1.04
N SER A 48 -6.49 -1.66 1.59
CA SER A 48 -7.47 -0.82 0.91
C SER A 48 -7.22 0.66 1.20
N VAL A 49 -7.53 1.50 0.21
CA VAL A 49 -7.35 2.95 0.26
C VAL A 49 -8.62 3.61 -0.28
N THR A 50 -9.16 4.54 0.49
CA THR A 50 -10.12 5.52 -0.01
C THR A 50 -9.35 6.80 -0.36
N TRP A 51 -9.56 7.27 -1.59
CA TRP A 51 -8.99 8.49 -2.12
C TRP A 51 -10.04 9.61 -2.19
N ILE A 52 -9.59 10.85 -2.04
CA ILE A 52 -10.39 12.06 -2.30
C ILE A 52 -9.67 12.96 -3.30
N LEU A 53 -10.41 13.52 -4.26
CA LEU A 53 -9.88 14.47 -5.24
C LEU A 53 -10.01 15.90 -4.69
N GLU A 54 -8.87 16.51 -4.35
CA GLU A 54 -8.80 17.88 -3.84
C GLU A 54 -7.84 18.70 -4.72
N ASP A 55 -8.29 19.86 -5.20
CA ASP A 55 -7.50 20.72 -6.10
C ASP A 55 -6.93 20.00 -7.32
N SER A 56 -7.72 19.09 -7.90
CA SER A 56 -7.33 18.22 -9.03
C SER A 56 -6.22 17.21 -8.70
N ILE A 57 -5.95 16.96 -7.42
CA ILE A 57 -4.95 15.99 -6.94
C ILE A 57 -5.65 14.93 -6.09
N TRP A 58 -5.46 13.66 -6.42
CA TRP A 58 -5.91 12.56 -5.58
C TRP A 58 -5.04 12.44 -4.33
N ARG A 59 -5.69 12.39 -3.17
CA ARG A 59 -5.05 12.25 -1.86
C ARG A 59 -5.65 11.08 -1.12
N ILE A 60 -4.85 10.45 -0.27
CA ILE A 60 -5.34 9.39 0.62
C ILE A 60 -6.26 10.04 1.66
N LEU A 61 -7.54 9.69 1.62
CA LEU A 61 -8.52 10.08 2.65
C LEU A 61 -8.47 9.13 3.84
N CYS A 62 -8.42 7.83 3.56
CA CYS A 62 -8.35 6.76 4.56
C CYS A 62 -7.64 5.55 3.96
N HIS A 63 -6.94 4.78 4.78
CA HIS A 63 -6.34 3.52 4.34
C HIS A 63 -6.27 2.53 5.49
N THR A 64 -6.27 1.24 5.16
CA THR A 64 -6.06 0.16 6.11
C THR A 64 -5.33 -1.00 5.43
N TRP A 65 -4.69 -1.85 6.22
CA TRP A 65 -3.99 -3.02 5.74
C TRP A 65 -4.09 -4.17 6.75
N SER A 66 -4.00 -5.40 6.27
CA SER A 66 -3.88 -6.58 7.12
C SER A 66 -2.45 -6.76 7.62
N MET A 67 -2.27 -7.43 8.75
CA MET A 67 -0.94 -7.92 9.11
C MET A 67 -0.42 -8.83 7.99
N PRO A 68 0.82 -8.62 7.51
CA PRO A 68 1.37 -9.45 6.44
C PRO A 68 1.64 -10.86 6.94
N GLU A 69 1.24 -11.84 6.14
CA GLU A 69 1.59 -13.25 6.35
C GLU A 69 3.03 -13.47 5.87
N LYS A 70 3.82 -14.25 6.62
CA LYS A 70 5.24 -14.54 6.36
C LYS A 70 5.43 -15.79 5.52
#